data_AF-A0A7W1UGY6-F1
#
_entry.id   AF-A0A7W1UGY6-F1
#
_cell.length_a   1.000
_cell.length_b   1.000
_cell.length_c   1.000
_cell.angle_alpha   90.00
_cell.angle_beta   90.00
_cell.angle_gamma   90.00
#
_symmetry.space_group_name_H-M   'P 1'
#
loop_
_entity.id
_entity.type
_entity.pdbx_description
1 polymer ?
#
loop_
_entity_poly.entity_id
_entity_poly.type
_entity_poly.pdbx_seq_one_letter_code
_entity_poly.pdbx_strand_id
1 'polypeptide(L)'
;SLQTGLLVVAKRLDTGSTWPMSNNPGIRFFTAGPNDSFFSNEDYLLRSVVRASAAAPSYFVPEFIEISKEAERPHGEFVDGGLSPHNNPALLTLQLVTIKGFGAGWPLDPDKFLLVSVGTGSAQPGTTNSWLQGQHAIKALFSLMDDCAESVETILQWLSNSPTARHIDAAMNDLKPDFLAERPLLHYLRYNVQLDRGWLKENLQKHMTDHEVRKLQAMDRPENIPFLSELGIQAAKRQIQDYHFPSSFDLGG
;
A
#
# COMPACT_ATOMS: atom_id res chain seq x y z
N SER A 1 19.36 -3.03 -15.33
CA SER A 1 17.88 -2.97 -15.50
C SER A 1 17.22 -3.71 -14.35
N LEU A 2 16.01 -3.31 -13.95
CA LEU A 2 15.21 -4.04 -12.94
C LEU A 2 14.88 -5.44 -13.47
N GLN A 3 15.05 -6.46 -12.62
CA GLN A 3 14.81 -7.86 -12.98
C GLN A 3 13.40 -8.34 -12.58
N THR A 4 12.72 -7.58 -11.72
CA THR A 4 11.38 -7.89 -11.21
C THR A 4 10.36 -6.85 -11.68
N GLY A 5 9.09 -7.26 -11.68
CA GLY A 5 7.99 -6.32 -11.84
C GLY A 5 7.99 -5.30 -10.70
N LEU A 6 7.86 -4.03 -11.04
CA LEU A 6 7.77 -2.89 -10.13
C LEU A 6 6.46 -2.16 -10.39
N LEU A 7 5.79 -1.78 -9.31
CA LEU A 7 4.70 -0.82 -9.28
C LEU A 7 5.05 0.24 -8.24
N VAL A 8 4.96 1.50 -8.64
CA VAL A 8 5.05 2.67 -7.77
C VAL A 8 3.79 3.50 -7.98
N VAL A 9 3.15 3.90 -6.89
CA VAL A 9 1.88 4.66 -6.94
C VAL A 9 2.17 6.09 -6.52
N ALA A 10 1.74 7.06 -7.33
CA ALA A 10 1.74 8.47 -6.97
C ALA A 10 0.35 9.07 -7.23
N LYS A 11 0.06 10.22 -6.62
CA LYS A 11 -1.16 10.99 -6.90
C LYS A 11 -0.79 12.18 -7.77
N ARG A 12 -1.45 12.33 -8.92
CA ARG A 12 -1.30 13.50 -9.79
C ARG A 12 -2.30 14.58 -9.35
N LEU A 13 -1.80 15.63 -8.71
CA LEU A 13 -2.64 16.57 -7.98
C LEU A 13 -3.42 17.50 -8.92
N ASP A 14 -2.78 17.98 -9.99
CA ASP A 14 -3.33 18.88 -11.01
C ASP A 14 -4.54 18.32 -11.79
N THR A 15 -4.71 16.99 -11.85
CA THR A 15 -5.89 16.34 -12.46
C THR A 15 -6.68 15.46 -11.50
N GLY A 16 -6.18 15.23 -10.29
CA GLY A 16 -6.79 14.34 -9.31
C GLY A 16 -6.65 12.84 -9.61
N SER A 17 -5.90 12.41 -10.63
CA SER A 17 -5.75 11.00 -10.98
C SER A 17 -4.74 10.25 -10.10
N THR A 18 -5.06 9.02 -9.71
CA THR A 18 -4.05 8.06 -9.23
C THR A 18 -3.19 7.61 -10.40
N TRP A 19 -1.87 7.61 -10.22
CA TRP A 19 -0.92 7.23 -11.27
C TRP A 19 -0.13 5.97 -10.86
N PRO A 20 -0.55 4.78 -11.34
CA PRO A 20 0.25 3.56 -11.22
C PRO A 20 1.37 3.55 -12.25
N MET A 21 2.61 3.79 -11.81
CA MET A 21 3.80 3.69 -12.65
C MET A 21 4.39 2.29 -12.50
N SER A 22 4.41 1.52 -13.59
CA SER A 22 4.92 0.15 -13.58
C SER A 22 5.84 -0.10 -14.76
N ASN A 23 6.81 -0.99 -14.56
CA ASN A 23 7.71 -1.46 -15.61
C ASN A 23 7.12 -2.61 -16.46
N ASN A 24 5.81 -2.87 -16.36
CA ASN A 24 5.12 -3.86 -17.18
C ASN A 24 4.96 -3.35 -18.63
N PRO A 25 5.58 -4.00 -19.63
CA PRO A 25 5.52 -3.57 -21.02
C PRO A 25 4.14 -3.70 -21.67
N GLY A 26 3.23 -4.46 -21.06
CA GLY A 26 1.86 -4.61 -21.54
C GLY A 26 0.94 -3.41 -21.25
N ILE A 27 1.38 -2.44 -20.45
CA ILE A 27 0.57 -1.27 -20.09
C ILE A 27 0.55 -0.28 -21.27
N ARG A 28 -0.63 0.28 -21.57
CA ARG A 28 -0.88 1.24 -22.66
C ARG A 28 0.14 2.38 -22.76
N PHE A 29 0.59 2.92 -21.63
CA PHE A 29 1.48 4.08 -21.57
C PHE A 29 2.96 3.69 -21.37
N PHE A 30 3.30 2.40 -21.48
CA PHE A 30 4.67 1.94 -21.23
C PHE A 30 5.65 2.45 -22.29
N THR A 31 5.32 2.25 -23.57
CA THR A 31 6.09 2.72 -24.74
C THR A 31 5.21 3.63 -25.59
N ALA A 32 5.63 4.87 -25.80
CA ALA A 32 4.91 5.80 -26.67
C ALA A 32 5.13 5.45 -28.16
N GLY A 33 4.05 5.49 -28.95
CA GLY A 33 4.12 5.40 -30.40
C GLY A 33 4.59 6.70 -31.06
N PRO A 34 4.87 6.69 -32.38
CA PRO A 34 5.37 7.87 -33.11
C PRO A 34 4.43 9.08 -33.04
N ASN A 35 3.12 8.85 -32.97
CA ASN A 35 2.09 9.89 -32.95
C ASN A 35 1.56 10.20 -31.55
N ASP A 36 2.06 9.52 -30.51
CA ASP A 36 1.61 9.77 -29.15
C ASP A 36 2.23 11.06 -28.60
N SER A 37 1.38 11.85 -27.95
CA SER A 37 1.80 13.09 -27.31
C SER A 37 2.36 12.89 -25.90
N PHE A 38 2.27 11.70 -25.31
CA PHE A 38 2.85 11.40 -24.00
C PHE A 38 4.29 10.87 -24.09
N PHE A 39 5.02 10.95 -22.97
CA PHE A 39 6.31 10.28 -22.79
C PHE A 39 6.15 8.86 -22.25
N SER A 40 6.99 7.95 -22.72
CA SER A 40 6.97 6.54 -22.32
C SER A 40 7.25 6.40 -20.82
N ASN A 41 6.48 5.58 -20.11
CA ASN A 41 6.78 5.32 -18.70
C ASN A 41 8.16 4.68 -18.49
N GLU A 42 8.67 3.94 -19.48
CA GLU A 42 9.99 3.31 -19.42
C GLU A 42 11.17 4.30 -19.43
N ASP A 43 10.92 5.53 -19.91
CA ASP A 43 11.92 6.59 -19.98
C ASP A 43 12.04 7.37 -18.66
N TYR A 44 11.09 7.21 -17.74
CA TYR A 44 11.14 7.89 -16.45
C TYR A 44 12.28 7.38 -15.57
N LEU A 45 13.02 8.34 -15.01
CA LEU A 45 14.07 8.03 -14.06
C LEU A 45 13.46 7.47 -12.78
N LEU A 46 13.90 6.29 -12.37
CA LEU A 46 13.40 5.62 -11.16
C LEU A 46 13.41 6.53 -9.92
N ARG A 47 14.43 7.40 -9.79
CA ARG A 47 14.51 8.37 -8.69
C ARG A 47 13.33 9.37 -8.68
N SER A 48 12.86 9.80 -9.84
CA SER A 48 11.73 10.74 -9.95
C SER A 48 10.42 10.03 -9.64
N VAL A 49 10.26 8.80 -10.15
CA VAL A 49 9.10 7.94 -9.83
C VAL A 49 9.00 7.68 -8.32
N VAL A 50 10.11 7.31 -7.68
CA VAL A 50 10.15 7.07 -6.22
C VAL A 50 9.90 8.37 -5.45
N ARG A 51 10.52 9.49 -5.84
CA ARG A 51 10.31 10.79 -5.20
C ARG A 51 8.86 11.24 -5.28
N ALA A 52 8.22 11.10 -6.45
CA ALA A 52 6.80 11.39 -6.63
C ALA A 52 5.91 10.59 -5.67
N SER A 53 6.19 9.30 -5.48
CA SER A 53 5.39 8.44 -4.60
C SER A 53 5.49 8.72 -3.11
N ALA A 54 6.55 9.42 -2.68
CA ALA A 54 6.84 9.70 -1.27
C ALA A 54 6.75 11.21 -0.92
N ALA A 55 6.27 12.03 -1.85
CA ALA A 55 6.17 13.48 -1.68
C ALA A 55 4.93 13.85 -0.83
N ALA A 56 4.95 13.45 0.44
CA ALA A 56 3.85 13.68 1.37
C ALA A 56 3.64 15.20 1.61
N PRO A 57 2.41 15.72 1.46
CA PRO A 57 2.14 17.13 1.72
C PRO A 57 2.54 17.50 3.14
N SER A 58 2.95 18.75 3.34
CA SER A 58 3.53 19.31 4.58
C SER A 58 4.93 18.83 4.95
N TYR A 59 5.42 17.72 4.37
CA TYR A 59 6.78 17.23 4.58
C TYR A 59 7.70 17.50 3.39
N PHE A 60 7.19 17.35 2.17
CA PHE A 60 7.97 17.50 0.94
C PHE A 60 7.23 18.36 -0.09
N VAL A 61 8.01 18.97 -1.00
CA VAL A 61 7.47 19.63 -2.19
C VAL A 61 7.03 18.59 -3.22
N PRO A 62 5.98 18.87 -4.03
CA PRO A 62 5.59 17.99 -5.13
C PRO A 62 6.75 17.71 -6.09
N GLU A 63 6.71 16.54 -6.73
CA GLU A 63 7.61 16.17 -7.83
C GLU A 63 6.95 16.49 -9.16
N PHE A 64 7.67 17.17 -10.05
CA PHE A 64 7.20 17.46 -11.40
C PHE A 64 7.88 16.52 -12.39
N ILE A 65 7.08 15.72 -13.09
CA ILE A 65 7.57 14.83 -14.15
C ILE A 65 7.04 15.34 -15.47
N GLU A 66 7.91 15.45 -16.48
CA GLU A 66 7.50 15.72 -17.85
C GLU A 66 6.83 14.47 -18.44
N ILE A 67 5.53 14.58 -18.75
CA ILE A 67 4.64 13.47 -19.12
C ILE A 67 4.07 13.63 -20.53
N SER A 68 4.17 14.84 -21.10
CA SER A 68 3.59 15.18 -22.39
C SER A 68 4.53 16.08 -23.20
N LYS A 69 4.55 15.85 -24.51
CA LYS A 69 5.20 16.69 -25.53
C LYS A 69 4.38 17.95 -25.84
N GLU A 70 3.16 18.04 -25.32
CA GLU A 70 2.29 19.20 -25.50
C GLU A 70 2.77 20.40 -24.67
N ALA A 71 2.82 21.57 -25.29
CA ALA A 71 3.37 22.78 -24.68
C ALA A 71 2.49 23.34 -23.53
N GLU A 72 1.19 23.07 -23.51
CA GLU A 72 0.27 23.67 -22.53
C GLU A 72 0.35 23.00 -21.15
N ARG A 73 0.57 21.67 -21.10
CA ARG A 73 0.67 20.89 -19.86
C ARG A 73 1.74 19.80 -19.99
N PRO A 74 3.02 20.19 -20.15
CA PRO A 74 4.10 19.22 -20.36
C PRO A 74 4.38 18.39 -19.10
N HIS A 75 4.07 18.92 -17.92
CA HIS A 75 4.36 18.28 -16.63
C HIS A 75 3.10 17.82 -15.90
N GLY A 76 3.23 16.72 -15.16
CA GLY A 76 2.32 16.35 -14.08
C GLY A 76 2.89 16.79 -12.74
N GLU A 77 2.03 17.27 -11.84
CA GLU A 77 2.36 17.57 -10.45
C GLU A 77 2.03 16.36 -9.58
N PHE A 78 3.05 15.73 -9.00
CA PHE A 78 2.91 14.49 -8.25
C PHE A 78 3.17 14.68 -6.76
N VAL A 79 2.32 14.04 -5.97
CA VAL A 79 2.44 13.93 -4.52
C VAL A 79 2.31 12.46 -4.10
N ASP A 80 2.54 12.20 -2.82
CA ASP A 80 2.53 10.87 -2.22
C ASP A 80 1.33 10.00 -2.66
N GLY A 81 1.62 8.73 -2.98
CA GLY A 81 0.62 7.76 -3.41
C GLY A 81 -0.43 7.44 -2.35
N GLY A 82 -0.10 7.65 -1.07
CA GLY A 82 -1.00 7.56 0.06
C GLY A 82 -2.16 8.56 0.00
N LEU A 83 -2.04 9.67 -0.74
CA LEU A 83 -3.16 10.57 -1.03
C LEU A 83 -4.11 10.07 -2.12
N SER A 84 -4.16 8.75 -2.29
CA SER A 84 -5.11 8.04 -3.12
C SER A 84 -5.78 6.96 -2.29
N PRO A 85 -6.83 6.30 -2.80
CA PRO A 85 -7.39 5.12 -2.13
C PRO A 85 -6.41 3.94 -1.97
N HIS A 86 -5.17 4.06 -2.48
CA HIS A 86 -4.19 2.98 -2.60
C HIS A 86 -2.95 3.19 -1.71
N ASN A 87 -3.12 3.81 -0.52
CA ASN A 87 -2.07 3.82 0.51
C ASN A 87 -1.62 2.40 0.88
N ASN A 88 -2.55 1.44 0.84
CA ASN A 88 -2.25 0.03 0.66
C ASN A 88 -2.40 -0.34 -0.84
N PRO A 89 -1.31 -0.46 -1.62
CA PRO A 89 -1.42 -0.66 -3.06
C PRO A 89 -1.77 -2.10 -3.45
N ALA A 90 -1.94 -3.03 -2.48
CA ALA A 90 -2.10 -4.45 -2.77
C ALA A 90 -3.28 -4.77 -3.72
N LEU A 91 -4.42 -4.09 -3.54
CA LEU A 91 -5.56 -4.26 -4.44
C LEU A 91 -5.30 -3.66 -5.84
N LEU A 92 -4.58 -2.54 -5.92
CA LEU A 92 -4.18 -1.96 -7.21
C LEU A 92 -3.18 -2.86 -7.94
N THR A 93 -2.25 -3.49 -7.21
CA THR A 93 -1.34 -4.51 -7.75
C THR A 93 -2.15 -5.66 -8.34
N LEU A 94 -3.11 -6.22 -7.59
CA LEU A 94 -4.00 -7.27 -8.08
C LEU A 94 -4.71 -6.87 -9.38
N GLN A 95 -5.28 -5.66 -9.42
CA GLN A 95 -5.94 -5.11 -10.61
C GLN A 95 -4.98 -5.00 -11.80
N LEU A 96 -3.78 -4.46 -11.60
CA LEU A 96 -2.79 -4.28 -12.66
C LEU A 96 -2.32 -5.58 -13.27
N VAL A 97 -2.17 -6.64 -12.46
CA VAL A 97 -1.67 -7.91 -13.00
C VAL A 97 -2.77 -8.79 -13.57
N THR A 98 -4.04 -8.61 -13.18
CA THR A 98 -5.17 -9.49 -13.60
C THR A 98 -6.06 -8.89 -14.69
N ILE A 99 -6.28 -7.56 -14.69
CA ILE A 99 -7.14 -6.92 -15.68
C ILE A 99 -6.43 -6.92 -17.04
N LYS A 100 -7.08 -7.51 -18.04
CA LYS A 100 -6.54 -7.68 -19.41
C LYS A 100 -6.04 -6.36 -20.02
N GLY A 101 -6.68 -5.24 -19.71
CA GLY A 101 -6.30 -3.91 -20.20
C GLY A 101 -4.91 -3.43 -19.76
N PHE A 102 -4.32 -4.01 -18.71
CA PHE A 102 -2.96 -3.72 -18.26
C PHE A 102 -1.92 -4.72 -18.79
N GLY A 103 -2.34 -5.73 -19.55
CA GLY A 103 -1.45 -6.57 -20.37
C GLY A 103 -0.69 -7.69 -19.66
N ALA A 104 -0.73 -7.78 -18.32
CA ALA A 104 -0.09 -8.89 -17.59
C ALA A 104 -0.94 -10.18 -17.63
N GLY A 105 -2.25 -10.08 -17.39
CA GLY A 105 -3.22 -11.17 -17.57
C GLY A 105 -3.02 -12.39 -16.66
N TRP A 106 -2.49 -12.21 -15.45
CA TRP A 106 -2.27 -13.29 -14.50
C TRP A 106 -3.60 -13.93 -14.07
N PRO A 107 -3.66 -15.27 -13.94
CA PRO A 107 -4.88 -15.96 -13.54
C PRO A 107 -5.23 -15.71 -12.07
N LEU A 108 -6.52 -15.61 -11.77
CA LEU A 108 -7.06 -15.61 -10.40
C LEU A 108 -7.21 -17.06 -9.90
N ASP A 109 -6.12 -17.58 -9.35
CA ASP A 109 -5.99 -18.94 -8.85
C ASP A 109 -5.15 -18.92 -7.56
N PRO A 110 -5.67 -19.38 -6.41
CA PRO A 110 -4.94 -19.37 -5.14
C PRO A 110 -3.64 -20.19 -5.18
N ASP A 111 -3.54 -21.19 -6.06
CA ASP A 111 -2.33 -22.02 -6.18
C ASP A 111 -1.26 -21.38 -7.09
N LYS A 112 -1.61 -20.31 -7.81
CA LYS A 112 -0.73 -19.59 -8.77
C LYS A 112 -0.58 -18.10 -8.48
N PHE A 113 -1.34 -17.56 -7.54
CA PHE A 113 -1.34 -16.14 -7.19
C PHE A 113 -1.18 -15.94 -5.68
N LEU A 114 0.06 -15.69 -5.26
CA LEU A 114 0.41 -15.28 -3.91
C LEU A 114 0.53 -13.76 -3.84
N LEU A 115 -0.27 -13.12 -2.98
CA LEU A 115 -0.18 -11.69 -2.69
C LEU A 115 0.21 -11.47 -1.24
N VAL A 116 1.41 -10.93 -1.02
CA VAL A 116 1.88 -10.54 0.31
C VAL A 116 1.83 -9.03 0.44
N SER A 117 1.05 -8.54 1.41
CA SER A 117 0.93 -7.12 1.75
C SER A 117 1.59 -6.87 3.11
N VAL A 118 2.62 -6.02 3.11
CA VAL A 118 3.37 -5.66 4.33
C VAL A 118 3.10 -4.19 4.63
N GLY A 119 2.50 -3.93 5.78
CA GLY A 119 2.21 -2.58 6.27
C GLY A 119 3.35 -2.02 7.13
N THR A 120 3.37 -0.69 7.27
CA THR A 120 4.34 0.05 8.09
C THR A 120 3.91 0.22 9.55
N GLY A 121 2.81 -0.43 9.92
CA GLY A 121 2.13 -0.27 11.20
C GLY A 121 0.87 0.60 11.09
N SER A 122 -0.07 0.40 11.99
CA SER A 122 -1.27 1.22 12.13
C SER A 122 -1.51 1.61 13.59
N ALA A 123 -2.20 2.72 13.82
CA ALA A 123 -2.60 3.17 15.14
C ALA A 123 -4.12 3.26 15.19
N GLN A 124 -4.74 3.03 16.35
CA GLN A 124 -6.15 3.42 16.48
C GLN A 124 -6.25 4.95 16.50
N PRO A 125 -7.20 5.54 15.74
CA PRO A 125 -7.43 6.98 15.78
C PRO A 125 -7.73 7.45 17.21
N GLY A 126 -6.89 8.34 17.74
CA GLY A 126 -7.13 8.93 19.05
C GLY A 126 -8.25 9.99 19.00
N THR A 127 -9.04 10.12 20.07
CA THR A 127 -10.16 11.06 20.19
C THR A 127 -9.74 12.53 20.43
N THR A 128 -8.57 12.96 19.96
CA THR A 128 -8.06 14.31 20.25
C THR A 128 -8.71 15.35 19.35
N ASN A 129 -9.57 16.19 19.94
CA ASN A 129 -10.10 17.38 19.29
C ASN A 129 -8.93 18.32 18.94
N SER A 130 -8.67 18.51 17.64
CA SER A 130 -8.05 19.78 17.23
C SER A 130 -9.15 20.86 17.31
N TRP A 131 -8.79 22.13 17.24
CA TRP A 131 -9.75 23.25 17.07
C TRP A 131 -9.35 24.12 15.88
N LEU A 132 -8.25 23.77 15.18
CA LEU A 132 -7.71 24.51 14.05
C LEU A 132 -8.16 23.83 12.76
N GLN A 133 -8.89 24.56 11.91
CA GLN A 133 -9.51 24.02 10.69
C GLN A 133 -8.53 23.28 9.77
N GLY A 134 -7.29 23.77 9.60
CA GLY A 134 -6.27 23.11 8.78
C GLY A 134 -5.78 21.78 9.36
N GLN A 135 -5.62 21.70 10.69
CA GLN A 135 -5.25 20.45 11.36
C GLN A 135 -6.41 19.44 11.32
N HIS A 136 -7.66 19.91 11.37
CA HIS A 136 -8.82 19.04 11.17
C HIS A 136 -8.88 18.44 9.77
N ALA A 137 -8.62 19.24 8.74
CA ALA A 137 -8.62 18.76 7.35
C ALA A 137 -7.54 17.68 7.14
N ILE A 138 -6.33 17.88 7.68
CA ILE A 138 -5.24 16.88 7.61
C ILE A 138 -5.61 15.62 8.38
N LYS A 139 -6.17 15.75 9.60
CA LYS A 139 -6.65 14.59 10.37
C LYS A 139 -7.74 13.80 9.64
N ALA A 140 -8.70 14.48 9.02
CA ALA A 140 -9.75 13.86 8.23
C ALA A 140 -9.19 13.12 7.01
N LEU A 141 -8.17 13.70 6.36
CA LEU A 141 -7.47 13.05 5.24
C LEU A 141 -6.75 11.78 5.68
N PHE A 142 -6.00 11.81 6.79
CA PHE A 142 -5.37 10.60 7.32
C PHE A 142 -6.39 9.55 7.75
N SER A 143 -7.50 9.95 8.38
CA SER A 143 -8.60 9.03 8.70
C SER A 143 -9.16 8.37 7.45
N LEU A 144 -9.40 9.13 6.38
CA LEU A 144 -9.87 8.58 5.11
C LEU A 144 -8.85 7.62 4.48
N MET A 145 -7.55 7.90 4.62
CA MET A 145 -6.48 7.01 4.15
C MET A 145 -6.49 5.67 4.91
N ASP A 146 -6.72 5.72 6.23
CA ASP A 146 -6.89 4.53 7.06
C ASP A 146 -8.14 3.73 6.65
N ASP A 147 -9.28 4.40 6.46
CA ASP A 147 -10.53 3.79 5.99
C ASP A 147 -10.34 3.08 4.63
N CYS A 148 -9.59 3.72 3.70
CA CYS A 148 -9.25 3.12 2.41
C CYS A 148 -8.35 1.88 2.56
N ALA A 149 -7.35 1.94 3.45
CA ALA A 149 -6.45 0.82 3.70
C ALA A 149 -7.18 -0.38 4.32
N GLU A 150 -8.11 -0.13 5.25
CA GLU A 150 -8.99 -1.15 5.83
C GLU A 150 -9.95 -1.74 4.79
N SER A 151 -10.52 -0.90 3.92
CA SER A 151 -11.36 -1.36 2.81
C SER A 151 -10.60 -2.28 1.85
N VAL A 152 -9.34 -1.94 1.54
CA VAL A 152 -8.46 -2.80 0.73
C VAL A 152 -8.20 -4.14 1.42
N GLU A 153 -7.87 -4.12 2.72
CA GLU A 153 -7.63 -5.34 3.52
C GLU A 153 -8.89 -6.23 3.56
N THR A 154 -10.06 -5.63 3.78
CA THR A 154 -11.37 -6.29 3.79
C THR A 154 -11.64 -7.00 2.46
N ILE A 155 -11.50 -6.30 1.33
CA ILE A 155 -11.73 -6.88 -0.01
C ILE A 155 -10.75 -8.03 -0.28
N LEU A 156 -9.47 -7.87 0.06
CA LEU A 156 -8.47 -8.91 -0.19
C LEU A 156 -8.66 -10.12 0.73
N GLN A 157 -9.07 -9.93 1.99
CA GLN A 157 -9.48 -11.01 2.87
C GLN A 157 -10.71 -11.73 2.30
N TRP A 158 -11.74 -10.99 1.85
CA TRP A 158 -12.96 -11.57 1.29
C TRP A 158 -12.73 -12.34 -0.02
N LEU A 159 -11.70 -11.98 -0.78
CA LEU A 159 -11.29 -12.67 -2.02
C LEU A 159 -10.45 -13.93 -1.77
N SER A 160 -10.03 -14.19 -0.54
CA SER A 160 -9.01 -15.21 -0.22
C SER A 160 -9.42 -16.06 0.99
N ASN A 161 -8.65 -17.12 1.24
CA ASN A 161 -8.66 -17.81 2.53
C ASN A 161 -7.30 -17.59 3.19
N SER A 162 -7.15 -16.48 3.92
CA SER A 162 -5.85 -16.05 4.45
C SER A 162 -5.53 -16.70 5.80
N PRO A 163 -4.37 -17.39 5.96
CA PRO A 163 -3.92 -17.86 7.27
C PRO A 163 -3.53 -16.71 8.22
N THR A 164 -3.43 -15.49 7.69
CA THR A 164 -3.09 -14.27 8.42
C THR A 164 -4.27 -13.30 8.49
N ALA A 165 -5.49 -13.76 8.19
CA ALA A 165 -6.69 -12.93 8.24
C ALA A 165 -6.80 -12.23 9.60
N ARG A 166 -6.94 -10.91 9.56
CA ARG A 166 -7.10 -10.06 10.74
C ARG A 166 -8.58 -9.81 11.00
N HIS A 167 -8.88 -9.50 12.25
CA HIS A 167 -10.19 -8.98 12.62
C HIS A 167 -10.39 -7.61 11.96
N ILE A 168 -11.46 -7.48 11.18
CA ILE A 168 -11.92 -6.25 10.55
C ILE A 168 -12.77 -5.48 11.57
N ASP A 169 -13.97 -6.00 11.87
CA ASP A 169 -14.87 -5.41 12.87
C ASP A 169 -15.79 -6.46 13.52
N ALA A 170 -16.67 -6.00 14.42
CA ALA A 170 -17.59 -6.86 15.15
C ALA A 170 -18.66 -7.56 14.29
N ALA A 171 -18.94 -7.06 13.08
CA ALA A 171 -19.92 -7.62 12.16
C ALA A 171 -19.27 -8.63 11.20
N MET A 172 -18.17 -8.25 10.56
CA MET A 172 -17.44 -9.04 9.56
C MET A 172 -16.46 -10.04 10.19
N ASN A 173 -16.06 -9.84 11.45
CA ASN A 173 -15.00 -10.60 12.11
C ASN A 173 -13.74 -10.66 11.23
N ASP A 174 -13.23 -11.85 10.88
CA ASP A 174 -12.06 -12.03 10.02
C ASP A 174 -12.39 -12.50 8.60
N LEU A 175 -13.67 -12.57 8.24
CA LEU A 175 -14.19 -13.04 6.96
C LEU A 175 -13.80 -14.47 6.56
N LYS A 176 -13.23 -15.28 7.46
CA LYS A 176 -12.86 -16.68 7.14
C LYS A 176 -13.99 -17.56 6.56
N PRO A 177 -15.27 -17.44 7.00
CA PRO A 177 -16.34 -18.23 6.42
C PRO A 177 -16.93 -17.61 5.13
N ASP A 178 -16.53 -16.39 4.77
CA ASP A 178 -17.16 -15.59 3.71
C ASP A 178 -16.23 -15.48 2.49
N PHE A 179 -16.78 -15.71 1.30
CA PHE A 179 -16.05 -15.49 0.05
C PHE A 179 -16.85 -14.63 -0.91
N LEU A 180 -16.18 -13.68 -1.56
CA LEU A 180 -16.81 -12.81 -2.57
C LEU A 180 -17.17 -13.61 -3.84
N ALA A 181 -16.47 -14.70 -4.08
CA ALA A 181 -16.71 -15.63 -5.17
C ALA A 181 -16.97 -17.04 -4.62
N GLU A 182 -17.38 -17.97 -5.48
CA GLU A 182 -17.65 -19.37 -5.09
C GLU A 182 -16.42 -20.11 -4.51
N ARG A 183 -15.22 -19.54 -4.70
CA ARG A 183 -13.94 -20.05 -4.19
C ARG A 183 -12.98 -18.89 -3.91
N PRO A 184 -11.92 -19.10 -3.11
CA PRO A 184 -10.79 -18.18 -3.04
C PRO A 184 -10.18 -17.93 -4.43
N LEU A 185 -9.83 -16.68 -4.71
CA LEU A 185 -9.26 -16.24 -5.98
C LEU A 185 -7.74 -16.02 -5.93
N LEU A 186 -7.18 -15.91 -4.73
CA LEU A 186 -5.75 -15.73 -4.47
C LEU A 186 -5.38 -16.25 -3.08
N HIS A 187 -4.09 -16.56 -2.88
CA HIS A 187 -3.51 -16.73 -1.55
C HIS A 187 -3.02 -15.38 -1.06
N TYR A 188 -3.71 -14.80 -0.08
CA TYR A 188 -3.39 -13.47 0.45
C TYR A 188 -2.75 -13.56 1.83
N LEU A 189 -1.69 -12.80 2.05
CA LEU A 189 -1.04 -12.62 3.35
C LEU A 189 -0.95 -11.14 3.70
N ARG A 190 -1.31 -10.79 4.93
CA ARG A 190 -1.21 -9.42 5.44
C ARG A 190 -0.46 -9.39 6.75
N TYR A 191 0.67 -8.70 6.75
CA TYR A 191 1.45 -8.45 7.96
C TYR A 191 1.41 -6.95 8.26
N ASN A 192 0.87 -6.59 9.42
CA ASN A 192 0.85 -5.22 9.87
C ASN A 192 0.84 -5.16 11.41
N VAL A 193 1.71 -4.34 11.98
CA VAL A 193 1.82 -4.12 13.42
C VAL A 193 0.75 -3.13 13.88
N GLN A 194 -0.03 -3.44 14.90
CA GLN A 194 -0.88 -2.42 15.52
C GLN A 194 -0.12 -1.77 16.68
N LEU A 195 0.09 -0.47 16.60
CA LEU A 195 0.60 0.38 17.68
C LEU A 195 -0.52 0.67 18.69
N ASP A 196 -1.02 -0.42 19.27
CA ASP A 196 -1.97 -0.46 20.36
C ASP A 196 -1.34 -1.19 21.56
N ARG A 197 -1.64 -0.75 22.78
CA ARG A 197 -1.05 -1.31 23.99
C ARG A 197 -1.40 -2.79 24.17
N GLY A 198 -2.67 -3.16 23.97
CA GLY A 198 -3.14 -4.53 24.08
C GLY A 198 -2.46 -5.42 23.05
N TRP A 199 -2.47 -4.95 21.79
CA TRP A 199 -1.85 -5.67 20.69
C TRP A 199 -0.34 -5.91 20.90
N LEU A 200 0.41 -4.87 21.28
CA LEU A 200 1.86 -4.97 21.52
C LEU A 200 2.20 -5.93 22.68
N LYS A 201 1.38 -5.92 23.74
CA LYS A 201 1.54 -6.83 24.87
C LYS A 201 1.26 -8.28 24.45
N GLU A 202 0.14 -8.53 23.76
CA GLU A 202 -0.31 -9.87 23.40
C GLU A 202 0.58 -10.50 22.32
N ASN A 203 0.92 -9.75 21.27
CA ASN A 203 1.62 -10.28 20.11
C ASN A 203 3.14 -10.20 20.27
N LEU A 204 3.67 -9.13 20.88
CA LEU A 204 5.11 -8.88 20.97
C LEU A 204 5.69 -8.98 22.39
N GLN A 205 4.86 -9.23 23.42
CA GLN A 205 5.27 -9.20 24.83
C GLN A 205 5.95 -7.86 25.22
N LYS A 206 5.54 -6.77 24.58
CA LYS A 206 6.05 -5.43 24.86
C LYS A 206 5.07 -4.71 25.78
N HIS A 207 5.50 -4.51 27.03
CA HIS A 207 4.74 -3.76 28.02
C HIS A 207 5.07 -2.28 27.89
N MET A 208 4.07 -1.49 27.48
CA MET A 208 4.20 -0.05 27.28
C MET A 208 2.98 0.66 27.88
N THR A 209 3.17 1.90 28.29
CA THR A 209 2.10 2.81 28.70
C THR A 209 1.41 3.42 27.48
N ASP A 210 0.17 3.89 27.63
CA ASP A 210 -0.54 4.58 26.56
C ASP A 210 0.19 5.85 26.10
N HIS A 211 1.00 6.45 26.97
CA HIS A 211 1.83 7.60 26.61
C HIS A 211 2.99 7.19 25.68
N GLU A 212 3.69 6.11 26.01
CA GLU A 212 4.77 5.60 25.16
C GLU A 212 4.26 5.12 23.80
N VAL A 213 3.12 4.42 23.77
CA VAL A 213 2.49 4.00 22.52
C VAL A 213 2.12 5.21 21.67
N ARG A 214 1.43 6.22 22.23
CA ARG A 214 1.09 7.47 21.51
C ARG A 214 2.32 8.21 21.00
N LYS A 215 3.43 8.21 21.74
CA LYS A 215 4.68 8.81 21.28
C LYS A 215 5.20 8.08 20.03
N LEU A 216 5.12 6.75 20.00
CA LEU A 216 5.57 5.94 18.85
C LEU A 216 4.67 6.04 17.62
N GLN A 217 3.39 6.39 17.79
CA GLN A 217 2.46 6.62 16.68
C GLN A 217 2.89 7.78 15.77
N ALA A 218 3.70 8.71 16.27
CA ALA A 218 4.36 9.72 15.46
C ALA A 218 5.56 9.09 14.70
N MET A 219 5.26 8.34 13.64
CA MET A 219 6.25 7.59 12.85
C MET A 219 7.19 8.49 12.04
N ASP A 220 6.79 9.74 11.79
CA ASP A 220 7.57 10.77 11.11
C ASP A 220 8.68 11.38 11.98
N ARG A 221 8.72 11.03 13.28
CA ARG A 221 9.74 11.50 14.23
C ARG A 221 11.01 10.65 14.12
N PRO A 222 12.15 11.22 13.70
CA PRO A 222 13.40 10.48 13.54
C PRO A 222 13.84 9.71 14.79
N GLU A 223 13.57 10.25 15.98
CA GLU A 223 13.87 9.62 17.27
C GLU A 223 13.13 8.30 17.50
N ASN A 224 11.99 8.07 16.85
CA ASN A 224 11.20 6.85 16.98
C ASN A 224 11.64 5.75 16.01
N ILE A 225 12.31 6.10 14.89
CA ILE A 225 12.64 5.17 13.80
C ILE A 225 13.40 3.93 14.28
N PRO A 226 14.46 4.02 15.11
CA PRO A 226 15.19 2.83 15.54
C PRO A 226 14.31 1.84 16.32
N PHE A 227 13.44 2.34 17.19
CA PHE A 227 12.54 1.50 18.00
C PHE A 227 11.43 0.90 17.15
N LEU A 228 10.84 1.67 16.23
CA LEU A 228 9.84 1.17 15.28
C LEU A 228 10.41 0.08 14.38
N SER A 229 11.66 0.24 13.92
CA SER A 229 12.38 -0.78 13.16
C SER A 229 12.60 -2.06 13.98
N GLU A 230 13.03 -1.94 15.25
CA GLU A 230 13.16 -3.08 16.16
C GLU A 230 11.82 -3.80 16.35
N LEU A 231 10.73 -3.06 16.57
CA LEU A 231 9.38 -3.62 16.67
C LEU A 231 9.00 -4.39 15.41
N GLY A 232 9.28 -3.84 14.22
CA GLY A 232 9.05 -4.52 12.94
C GLY A 232 9.82 -5.83 12.81
N ILE A 233 11.10 -5.85 13.19
CA ILE A 233 11.93 -7.08 13.20
C ILE A 233 11.36 -8.12 14.17
N GLN A 234 10.95 -7.71 15.37
CA GLN A 234 10.37 -8.62 16.36
C GLN A 234 9.00 -9.15 15.91
N ALA A 235 8.19 -8.30 15.30
CA ALA A 235 6.91 -8.70 14.72
C ALA A 235 7.10 -9.71 13.60
N ALA A 236 8.02 -9.45 12.65
CA ALA A 236 8.31 -10.37 11.55
C ALA A 236 8.68 -11.78 12.06
N LYS A 237 9.55 -11.88 13.09
CA LYS A 237 9.95 -13.17 13.69
C LYS A 237 8.81 -13.96 14.31
N ARG A 238 7.73 -13.31 14.74
CA ARG A 238 6.59 -13.94 15.41
C ARG A 238 5.42 -14.17 14.46
N GLN A 239 5.19 -13.22 13.56
CA GLN A 239 4.03 -13.21 12.69
C GLN A 239 4.25 -13.98 11.39
N ILE A 240 5.46 -14.00 10.85
CA ILE A 240 5.73 -14.68 9.58
C ILE A 240 6.16 -16.10 9.90
N GLN A 241 5.41 -17.07 9.39
CA GLN A 241 5.64 -18.50 9.61
C GLN A 241 5.75 -19.22 8.28
N ASP A 242 6.57 -20.26 8.20
CA ASP A 242 6.80 -21.01 6.94
C ASP A 242 5.49 -21.57 6.37
N TYR A 243 4.58 -22.05 7.22
CA TYR A 243 3.29 -22.60 6.80
C TYR A 243 2.33 -21.55 6.20
N HIS A 244 2.65 -20.25 6.27
CA HIS A 244 1.90 -19.21 5.57
C HIS A 244 2.11 -19.24 4.06
N PHE A 245 3.22 -19.85 3.61
CA PHE A 245 3.62 -19.89 2.21
C PHE A 245 3.41 -21.31 1.64
N PRO A 246 2.47 -21.50 0.70
CA PRO A 246 2.26 -22.81 0.08
C PRO A 246 3.49 -23.28 -0.70
N SER A 247 3.76 -24.59 -0.68
CA SER A 247 4.90 -25.19 -1.38
C SER A 247 4.87 -25.01 -2.90
N SER A 248 3.70 -24.71 -3.48
CA SER A 248 3.58 -24.38 -4.91
C SER A 248 4.33 -23.09 -5.30
N PHE A 249 4.66 -22.23 -4.35
CA PHE A 249 5.44 -21.02 -4.54
C PHE A 249 6.92 -21.17 -4.16
N ASP A 250 7.34 -22.34 -3.66
CA ASP A 250 8.75 -22.67 -3.47
C ASP A 250 9.34 -23.14 -4.80
N LEU A 251 9.77 -22.17 -5.61
CA LEU A 251 10.22 -22.41 -6.99
C LEU A 251 11.66 -22.96 -7.08
N GLY A 252 12.34 -23.13 -5.94
CA GLY A 252 13.75 -23.52 -5.89
C GLY A 252 14.67 -22.37 -6.33
N GLY A 253 15.64 -22.04 -5.48
CA GLY A 253 16.81 -21.23 -5.85
C GLY A 253 17.95 -22.09 -6.37
#